data_AF-A0A0N7K0J9-F1
#
_entry.id   AF-A0A0N7K0J9-F1
#
_cell.length_a   1.000
_cell.length_b   1.000
_cell.length_c   1.000
_cell.angle_alpha   90.00
_cell.angle_beta   90.00
_cell.angle_gamma   90.00
#
_symmetry.space_group_name_H-M   'P 1'
#
loop_
_entity.id
_entity.type
_entity.pdbx_description
1 polymer ?
#
loop_
_entity_poly.entity_id
_entity_poly.type
_entity_poly.pdbx_seq_one_letter_code
_entity_poly.pdbx_strand_id
1 'polypeptide(L)' 'MTQQDRRLTSADGSDDADARADAVVSRTVARHGAPTVEDYRAVYISAGLPWPGDEEIRRIQPVADAA' A
#
# COMPACT_ATOMS: atom_id res chain seq x y z
N MET A 1 26.24 37.38 -7.09
CA MET A 1 26.20 35.95 -7.43
C MET A 1 26.28 35.15 -6.15
N THR A 2 25.14 34.68 -5.63
CA THR A 2 25.05 33.47 -4.80
C THR A 2 23.67 32.89 -5.06
N GLN A 3 23.58 32.13 -6.16
CA GLN A 3 22.61 31.06 -6.26
C GLN A 3 22.89 30.05 -5.13
N GLN A 4 21.91 29.20 -4.83
CA GLN A 4 22.08 27.87 -4.20
C GLN A 4 21.67 27.67 -2.74
N ASP A 5 20.54 28.23 -2.28
CA ASP A 5 20.03 27.84 -0.94
C ASP A 5 18.52 27.59 -0.86
N ARG A 6 17.89 27.12 -1.95
CA ARG A 6 16.45 26.77 -1.86
C ARG A 6 15.89 25.82 -2.89
N ARG A 7 16.73 25.03 -3.55
CA ARG A 7 16.27 23.87 -4.32
C ARG A 7 16.77 22.64 -3.57
N LEU A 8 15.88 21.67 -3.36
CA LEU A 8 16.09 20.31 -2.80
C LEU A 8 15.42 20.06 -1.43
N THR A 9 14.10 20.21 -1.34
CA THR A 9 13.32 19.44 -0.35
C THR A 9 11.91 19.17 -0.90
N SER A 10 11.84 18.43 -2.01
CA SER A 10 10.53 17.99 -2.53
C SER A 10 10.54 16.59 -3.13
N ALA A 11 11.64 15.84 -2.99
CA ALA A 11 11.72 14.44 -3.39
C ALA A 11 11.91 13.47 -2.20
N ASP A 12 12.37 13.98 -1.04
CA ASP A 12 12.72 13.19 0.14
C ASP A 12 11.50 12.74 0.97
N GLY A 13 10.37 13.45 0.87
CA GLY A 13 9.20 13.17 1.70
C GLY A 13 8.28 12.06 1.18
N SER A 14 8.34 11.72 -0.12
CA SER A 14 7.47 10.70 -0.70
C SER A 14 8.00 9.29 -0.47
N ASP A 15 9.32 9.10 -0.54
CA ASP A 15 9.98 7.82 -0.28
C ASP A 15 9.84 7.43 1.21
N ASP A 16 10.02 8.39 2.11
CA ASP A 16 9.79 8.19 3.55
C ASP A 16 8.31 7.91 3.88
N ALA A 17 7.36 8.54 3.17
CA ALA A 17 5.94 8.27 3.35
C ALA A 17 5.55 6.86 2.89
N ASP A 18 6.06 6.41 1.74
CA ASP A 18 5.81 5.06 1.20
C ASP A 18 6.43 3.98 2.12
N ALA A 19 7.68 4.18 2.55
CA ALA A 19 8.35 3.29 3.49
C ALA A 19 7.62 3.19 4.84
N ARG A 20 7.09 4.31 5.34
CA ARG A 20 6.26 4.31 6.56
C ARG A 20 4.94 3.59 6.36
N ALA A 21 4.28 3.78 5.21
CA ALA A 21 3.05 3.09 4.88
C ALA A 21 3.26 1.57 4.84
N ASP A 22 4.30 1.11 4.16
CA ASP A 22 4.68 -0.30 4.10
C ASP A 22 4.97 -0.87 5.49
N ALA A 23 5.73 -0.14 6.33
CA ALA A 23 6.02 -0.57 7.69
C ALA A 23 4.75 -0.73 8.56
N VAL A 24 3.76 0.15 8.38
CA VAL A 24 2.46 0.04 9.08
C VAL A 24 1.66 -1.17 8.58
N VAL A 25 1.61 -1.38 7.26
CA VAL A 25 0.91 -2.53 6.66
C VAL A 25 1.56 -3.83 7.13
N SER A 26 2.89 -3.94 7.01
CA SER A 26 3.68 -5.09 7.48
C SER A 26 3.44 -5.40 8.96
N ARG A 27 3.46 -4.39 9.83
CA ARG A 27 3.15 -4.55 11.26
C ARG A 27 1.71 -5.02 11.49
N THR A 28 0.76 -4.50 10.73
CA THR A 28 -0.66 -4.85 10.86
C THR A 28 -0.90 -6.30 10.45
N VAL A 29 -0.35 -6.72 9.30
CA VAL A 29 -0.37 -8.10 8.82
C VAL A 29 0.28 -9.04 9.84
N ALA A 30 1.44 -8.68 10.39
CA ALA A 30 2.11 -9.49 11.40
C ALA A 30 1.28 -9.68 12.68
N ARG A 31 0.45 -8.70 13.04
CA ARG A 31 -0.36 -8.73 14.26
C ARG A 31 -1.72 -9.41 14.08
N HIS A 32 -2.34 -9.26 12.92
CA HIS A 32 -3.74 -9.62 12.68
C HIS A 32 -3.94 -10.66 11.57
N GLY A 33 -2.90 -11.00 10.82
CA GLY A 33 -2.98 -11.77 9.59
C GLY A 33 -3.22 -10.89 8.36
N ALA A 34 -2.92 -11.42 7.19
CA ALA A 34 -3.25 -10.78 5.91
C ALA A 34 -4.73 -11.05 5.54
N PRO A 35 -5.42 -10.12 4.87
CA PRO A 35 -6.76 -10.38 4.35
C PRO A 35 -6.73 -11.41 3.21
N THR A 36 -7.85 -12.10 2.98
CA THR A 36 -8.00 -12.99 1.82
C THR A 36 -8.42 -12.21 0.58
N VAL A 37 -8.36 -12.86 -0.60
CA VAL A 37 -8.88 -12.28 -1.85
C VAL A 37 -10.38 -11.95 -1.73
N GLU A 38 -11.13 -12.78 -1.02
CA GLU A 38 -12.57 -12.57 -0.83
C GLU A 38 -12.85 -11.32 0.03
N ASP A 39 -12.03 -11.06 1.05
CA ASP A 39 -12.12 -9.85 1.87
C ASP A 39 -11.89 -8.60 1.01
N TYR A 40 -10.83 -8.60 0.18
CA TYR A 40 -10.58 -7.50 -0.75
C TYR A 40 -11.74 -7.31 -1.74
N ARG A 41 -12.30 -8.41 -2.26
CA ARG A 41 -13.44 -8.35 -3.18
C ARG A 41 -14.65 -7.71 -2.52
N ALA A 42 -14.96 -8.08 -1.28
CA ALA A 42 -16.04 -7.48 -0.51
C ALA A 42 -15.84 -5.98 -0.29
N VAL A 43 -14.60 -5.54 0.02
CA VAL A 43 -14.26 -4.11 0.16
C VAL A 43 -14.50 -3.36 -1.14
N TYR A 44 -13.99 -3.84 -2.28
CA TYR A 44 -14.20 -3.19 -3.58
C TYR A 44 -15.68 -3.06 -3.95
N ILE A 45 -16.47 -4.11 -3.71
CA ILE A 45 -17.93 -4.08 -3.92
C ILE A 45 -18.59 -3.03 -3.03
N SER A 46 -18.25 -3.04 -1.74
CA SER A 46 -18.83 -2.08 -0.77
C SER A 46 -18.46 -0.63 -1.08
N ALA A 47 -17.28 -0.41 -1.65
CA ALA A 47 -16.80 0.90 -2.10
C ALA A 47 -17.32 1.30 -3.49
N GLY A 48 -18.05 0.43 -4.20
CA GLY A 48 -18.49 0.67 -5.57
C GLY A 48 -17.34 0.78 -6.59
N LEU A 49 -16.18 0.21 -6.26
CA LEU A 49 -14.99 0.26 -7.10
C LEU A 49 -14.91 -0.95 -8.04
N PRO A 50 -14.38 -0.79 -9.26
CA PRO A 50 -14.17 -1.92 -10.17
C PRO A 50 -13.12 -2.88 -9.61
N TRP A 51 -13.43 -4.18 -9.61
CA TRP A 51 -12.49 -5.21 -9.20
C TRP A 51 -11.34 -5.33 -10.21
N PRO A 52 -10.08 -5.16 -9.79
CA PRO A 52 -8.93 -5.25 -10.70
C PRO A 52 -8.57 -6.70 -11.09
N GLY A 53 -9.14 -7.70 -10.41
CA GLY A 53 -8.84 -9.11 -10.63
C GLY A 53 -7.98 -9.70 -9.50
N ASP A 54 -8.16 -11.00 -9.27
CA ASP A 54 -7.55 -11.69 -8.14
C ASP A 54 -6.02 -11.76 -8.25
N GLU A 55 -5.49 -11.89 -9.47
CA GLU A 55 -4.04 -11.88 -9.72
C GLU A 55 -3.42 -10.52 -9.43
N GLU A 56 -4.10 -9.44 -9.86
CA GLU A 56 -3.62 -8.07 -9.64
C GLU A 56 -3.61 -7.72 -8.14
N ILE A 57 -4.64 -8.12 -7.39
CA ILE A 57 -4.66 -7.92 -5.94
C ILE A 57 -3.52 -8.66 -5.23
N ARG A 58 -3.22 -9.91 -5.62
CA ARG A 58 -2.07 -10.64 -5.05
C ARG A 58 -0.73 -9.99 -5.37
N ARG A 59 -0.63 -9.23 -6.45
CA ARG A 59 0.59 -8.50 -6.83
C ARG A 59 0.78 -7.22 -6.01
N ILE A 60 -0.31 -6.50 -5.72
CA ILE A 60 -0.24 -5.15 -5.14
C ILE A 60 -0.61 -5.07 -3.66
N GLN A 61 -1.20 -6.13 -3.09
CA GLN A 61 -1.60 -6.18 -1.68
C GLN A 61 -1.07 -7.45 -1.00
N PRO A 62 -0.83 -7.39 0.32
CA PRO A 62 -0.59 -8.59 1.11
C PRO A 62 -1.88 -9.43 1.18
N VAL A 63 -1.82 -10.65 0.68
CA VAL A 63 -2.95 -11.59 0.68
C VAL A 63 -2.57 -12.84 1.46
N ALA A 64 -3.44 -13.27 2.37
CA ALA A 64 -3.30 -14.59 2.98
C ALA A 64 -3.58 -15.64 1.90
N ASP A 65 -2.58 -16.45 1.58
CA ASP A 65 -2.78 -17.62 0.74
C ASP A 65 -3.73 -18.57 1.48
N ALA A 66 -4.77 -19.05 0.79
CA ALA A 66 -5.68 -20.03 1.35
C ALA A 66 -4.90 -21.34 1.53
N ALA A 67 -4.40 -21.57 2.75
CA ALA A 67 -3.73 -22.80 3.13
C ALA A 67 -4.62 -24.04 2.96
#